data_AF-X1HEI3-F1
#
_entry.id   AF-X1HEI3-F1
#
_cell.length_a   1.000
_cell.length_b   1.000
_cell.length_c   1.000
_cell.angle_alpha   90.00
_cell.angle_beta   90.00
_cell.angle_gamma   90.00
#
_symmetry.space_group_name_H-M   'P 1'
#
loop_
_entity.id
_entity.type
_entity.pdbx_description
1 polymer ?
#
loop_
_entity_poly.entity_id
_entity_poly.type
_entity_poly.pdbx_seq_one_letter_code
_entity_poly.pdbx_strand_id
1 'polypeptide(L)'
;MNLSELKKEMPEIFESVKKDVRKILGRHRAGLSLGLVEMGMFRGGFIGGMHFHPGTEIVMNKSPLKIILDSQPYEIVWAYTYHILLHEYIHSLGIIDEWQCRAITLNISEEIFKEADHPAIILAKNGIG
;
A
#
# COMPACT_ATOMS: atom_id res chain seq x y z
N MET A 1 -11.63 -13.14 5.96
CA MET A 1 -11.36 -12.91 4.52
C MET A 1 -10.27 -13.86 4.06
N ASN A 2 -10.33 -14.40 2.86
CA ASN A 2 -9.26 -15.19 2.24
C ASN A 2 -8.57 -14.44 1.08
N LEU A 3 -7.46 -14.98 0.57
CA LEU A 3 -6.67 -14.33 -0.49
C LEU A 3 -7.45 -14.12 -1.80
N SER A 4 -8.43 -14.97 -2.11
CA SER A 4 -9.26 -14.84 -3.31
C SER A 4 -10.25 -13.69 -3.19
N GLU A 5 -10.80 -13.48 -1.99
CA GLU A 5 -11.66 -12.34 -1.67
C GLU A 5 -10.87 -11.04 -1.73
N LEU A 6 -9.71 -10.98 -1.06
CA LEU A 6 -8.85 -9.80 -1.08
C LEU A 6 -8.44 -9.41 -2.50
N LYS A 7 -8.14 -10.39 -3.36
CA LYS A 7 -7.83 -10.16 -4.79
C LYS A 7 -8.94 -9.43 -5.55
N LYS A 8 -10.20 -9.71 -5.24
CA LYS A 8 -11.35 -9.07 -5.88
C LYS A 8 -11.58 -7.65 -5.37
N GLU A 9 -11.25 -7.40 -4.12
CA GLU A 9 -11.41 -6.10 -3.46
C GLU A 9 -10.23 -5.14 -3.70
N MET A 10 -9.04 -5.68 -3.92
CA MET A 10 -7.81 -4.90 -4.13
C MET A 10 -7.92 -3.79 -5.19
N PRO A 11 -8.60 -3.99 -6.34
CA PRO A 11 -8.86 -2.91 -7.29
C PRO A 11 -9.64 -1.75 -6.67
N GLU A 12 -10.63 -2.01 -5.82
CA GLU A 12 -11.42 -0.97 -5.15
C GLU A 12 -10.60 -0.21 -4.10
N ILE A 13 -9.73 -0.93 -3.37
CA ILE A 13 -8.76 -0.33 -2.45
C ILE A 13 -7.80 0.56 -3.24
N PHE A 14 -7.33 0.11 -4.39
CA PHE A 14 -6.43 0.87 -5.26
C PHE A 14 -7.11 2.11 -5.86
N GLU A 15 -8.39 2.04 -6.26
CA GLU A 15 -9.15 3.24 -6.64
C GLU A 15 -9.25 4.25 -5.50
N SER A 16 -9.43 3.77 -4.26
CA SER A 16 -9.44 4.63 -3.06
C SER A 16 -8.10 5.35 -2.89
N VAL A 17 -6.98 4.62 -2.98
CA VAL A 17 -5.62 5.21 -2.96
C VAL A 17 -5.48 6.31 -4.01
N LYS A 18 -5.85 6.05 -5.27
CA LYS A 18 -5.74 7.04 -6.36
C LYS A 18 -6.56 8.29 -6.07
N LYS A 19 -7.78 8.12 -5.57
CA LYS A 19 -8.68 9.23 -5.21
C LYS A 19 -8.12 10.06 -4.07
N ASP A 20 -7.59 9.41 -3.04
CA ASP A 20 -7.04 10.07 -1.86
C ASP A 20 -5.77 10.83 -2.20
N VAL A 21 -4.86 10.22 -2.95
CA VAL A 21 -3.64 10.89 -3.42
C VAL A 21 -3.98 12.08 -4.30
N ARG A 22 -4.97 11.95 -5.20
CA ARG A 22 -5.44 13.09 -6.01
C ARG A 22 -6.03 14.20 -5.14
N LYS A 23 -6.79 13.84 -4.11
CA LYS A 23 -7.41 14.80 -3.18
C LYS A 23 -6.37 15.59 -2.40
N ILE A 24 -5.31 14.94 -1.91
CA ILE A 24 -4.29 15.58 -1.06
C ILE A 24 -3.19 16.25 -1.88
N LEU A 25 -2.66 15.58 -2.92
CA LEU A 25 -1.51 16.07 -3.69
C LEU A 25 -1.89 16.75 -5.01
N GLY A 26 -3.14 16.63 -5.47
CA GLY A 26 -3.56 17.13 -6.79
C GLY A 26 -2.93 16.38 -7.98
N ARG A 27 -2.18 15.29 -7.72
CA ARG A 27 -1.46 14.49 -8.72
C ARG A 27 -2.21 13.20 -9.02
N HIS A 28 -2.03 12.71 -10.25
CA HIS A 28 -2.58 11.44 -10.69
C HIS A 28 -1.68 10.84 -11.78
N ARG A 29 -1.46 9.52 -11.73
CA ARG A 29 -0.81 8.75 -12.79
C ARG A 29 -1.81 7.77 -13.41
N ALA A 30 -2.01 7.88 -14.72
CA ALA A 30 -2.82 6.95 -15.51
C ALA A 30 -1.97 5.77 -16.00
N GLY A 31 -2.63 4.66 -16.35
CA GLY A 31 -1.99 3.52 -17.01
C GLY A 31 -1.19 2.59 -16.09
N LEU A 32 -1.50 2.58 -14.78
CA LEU A 32 -0.92 1.62 -13.84
C LEU A 32 -1.75 0.33 -13.83
N SER A 33 -1.08 -0.82 -13.96
CA SER A 33 -1.62 -2.15 -13.72
C SER A 33 -1.27 -2.63 -12.32
N LEU A 34 -2.21 -3.33 -11.69
CA LEU A 34 -2.04 -3.91 -10.36
C LEU A 34 -1.77 -5.42 -10.50
N GLY A 35 -0.69 -5.90 -9.89
CA GLY A 35 -0.27 -7.29 -9.91
C GLY A 35 -0.03 -7.86 -8.50
N LEU A 36 -0.15 -9.18 -8.36
CA LEU A 36 0.25 -9.90 -7.15
C LEU A 36 1.33 -10.92 -7.49
N VAL A 37 2.51 -10.75 -6.90
CA VAL A 37 3.64 -11.66 -7.09
C VAL A 37 4.01 -12.31 -5.76
N GLU A 38 4.52 -13.53 -5.83
CA GLU A 38 5.09 -14.22 -4.68
C GLU A 38 6.58 -13.87 -4.63
N MET A 39 6.97 -13.03 -3.67
CA MET A 39 8.35 -12.61 -3.48
C MET A 39 8.69 -13.04 -2.06
N GLY A 40 9.56 -14.03 -1.86
CA GLY A 40 9.76 -14.64 -0.53
C GLY A 40 10.08 -13.63 0.59
N MET A 41 9.99 -14.08 1.85
CA MET A 41 10.44 -13.30 2.99
C MET A 41 11.96 -13.39 3.12
N PHE A 42 12.67 -12.27 3.29
CA PHE A 42 14.10 -12.28 3.58
C PHE A 42 14.35 -12.10 5.09
N ARG A 43 15.45 -12.64 5.61
CA ARG A 43 15.81 -12.51 7.03
C ARG A 43 16.18 -11.05 7.32
N GLY A 44 15.28 -10.32 7.98
CA GLY A 44 15.46 -8.91 8.39
C GLY A 44 14.30 -7.97 7.98
N GLY A 45 13.34 -8.44 7.19
CA GLY A 45 12.18 -7.67 6.73
C GLY A 45 11.50 -8.38 5.55
N PHE A 46 10.27 -8.02 5.21
CA PHE A 46 9.62 -8.50 3.99
C PHE A 46 9.35 -7.31 3.07
N ILE A 47 9.50 -7.52 1.77
CA ILE A 47 9.10 -6.55 0.75
C ILE A 47 7.58 -6.63 0.64
N GLY A 48 6.85 -5.61 1.10
CA GLY A 48 5.38 -5.59 1.10
C GLY A 48 4.78 -5.41 -0.31
N GLY A 49 5.44 -4.61 -1.14
CA GLY A 49 5.20 -4.44 -2.58
C GLY A 49 6.46 -3.89 -3.27
N MET A 50 6.48 -3.90 -4.61
CA MET A 50 7.50 -3.22 -5.40
C MET A 50 6.89 -2.58 -6.64
N HIS A 51 7.28 -1.34 -6.91
CA HIS A 51 7.16 -0.69 -8.20
C HIS A 51 8.55 -0.61 -8.87
N PHE A 52 8.75 -1.38 -9.94
CA PHE A 52 9.97 -1.25 -10.77
C PHE A 52 9.90 0.05 -11.55
N HIS A 53 10.85 0.98 -11.38
CA HIS A 53 11.02 2.10 -12.32
C HIS A 53 11.74 1.58 -13.58
N PRO A 54 11.28 1.86 -14.83
CA PRO A 54 10.22 2.78 -15.27
C PRO A 54 8.87 2.08 -15.56
N GLY A 55 8.60 0.98 -14.87
CA GLY A 55 7.43 0.13 -15.06
C GLY A 55 6.10 0.80 -14.75
N THR A 56 5.05 0.12 -15.19
CA THR A 56 3.63 0.47 -15.03
C THR A 56 2.93 -0.43 -14.02
N GLU A 57 3.66 -1.30 -13.34
CA GLU A 57 3.11 -2.34 -12.47
C GLU A 57 3.39 -2.02 -11.00
N ILE A 58 2.32 -1.99 -10.18
CA ILE A 58 2.44 -2.09 -8.73
C ILE A 58 2.23 -3.54 -8.36
N VAL A 59 3.24 -4.14 -7.75
CA VAL A 59 3.24 -5.55 -7.39
C VAL A 59 3.16 -5.70 -5.88
N MET A 60 2.10 -6.32 -5.37
CA MET A 60 2.02 -6.69 -3.95
C MET A 60 2.53 -8.11 -3.69
N ASN A 61 3.21 -8.29 -2.56
CA ASN A 61 3.76 -9.56 -2.16
C ASN A 61 2.73 -10.46 -1.47
N LYS A 62 2.50 -11.64 -2.04
CA LYS A 62 1.55 -12.64 -1.50
C LYS A 62 1.96 -13.22 -0.15
N SER A 63 3.25 -13.31 0.16
CA SER A 63 3.74 -13.97 1.39
C SER A 63 3.31 -13.26 2.67
N PRO A 64 3.58 -11.95 2.87
CA PRO A 64 3.09 -11.22 4.04
C PRO A 64 1.56 -11.10 4.04
N LEU A 65 0.93 -10.96 2.87
CA LEU A 65 -0.52 -10.92 2.75
C LEU A 65 -1.20 -12.19 3.29
N LYS A 66 -0.68 -13.38 2.98
CA LYS A 66 -1.22 -14.64 3.51
C LYS A 66 -1.13 -14.69 5.05
N ILE A 67 0.00 -14.25 5.62
CA ILE A 67 0.21 -14.25 7.08
C ILE A 67 -0.80 -13.34 7.78
N ILE A 68 -1.01 -12.11 7.28
CA ILE A 68 -1.97 -11.20 7.90
C ILE A 68 -3.42 -11.68 7.68
N LEU A 69 -3.73 -12.28 6.53
CA LEU A 69 -5.06 -12.83 6.24
C LEU A 69 -5.44 -13.96 7.22
N ASP A 70 -4.46 -14.76 7.62
CA ASP A 70 -4.66 -15.90 8.53
C ASP A 70 -4.73 -15.48 10.00
N SER A 71 -4.23 -14.29 10.36
CA SER A 71 -4.01 -13.90 11.77
C SER A 71 -4.63 -12.58 12.21
N GLN A 72 -5.14 -11.77 11.29
CA GLN A 72 -5.63 -10.42 11.58
C GLN A 72 -7.09 -10.23 11.14
N PRO A 73 -7.84 -9.36 11.83
CA PRO A 73 -9.20 -9.01 11.41
C PRO A 73 -9.17 -8.20 10.11
N TYR A 74 -10.33 -8.13 9.46
CA TYR A 74 -10.47 -7.55 8.12
C TYR A 74 -9.95 -6.11 8.04
N GLU A 75 -10.24 -5.30 9.06
CA GLU A 75 -9.86 -3.88 9.11
C GLU A 75 -8.34 -3.70 9.03
N ILE A 76 -7.58 -4.61 9.66
CA ILE A 76 -6.11 -4.62 9.64
C ILE A 76 -5.59 -5.07 8.27
N VAL A 77 -6.20 -6.10 7.69
CA VAL A 77 -5.84 -6.60 6.35
C VAL A 77 -6.09 -5.52 5.28
N TRP A 78 -7.23 -4.85 5.38
CA TRP A 78 -7.60 -3.75 4.50
C TRP A 78 -6.62 -2.59 4.64
N ALA A 79 -6.34 -2.15 5.88
CA ALA A 79 -5.43 -1.05 6.15
C ALA A 79 -3.99 -1.34 5.71
N TYR A 80 -3.51 -2.58 5.89
CA TYR A 80 -2.22 -3.02 5.37
C TYR A 80 -2.18 -2.95 3.84
N THR A 81 -3.23 -3.46 3.18
CA THR A 81 -3.33 -3.43 1.72
C THR A 81 -3.34 -2.00 1.20
N TYR A 82 -4.14 -1.13 1.82
CA TYR A 82 -4.18 0.30 1.51
C TYR A 82 -2.80 0.96 1.67
N HIS A 83 -2.13 0.72 2.79
CA HIS A 83 -0.84 1.32 3.10
C HIS A 83 0.24 0.97 2.08
N ILE A 84 0.39 -0.32 1.75
CA ILE A 84 1.37 -0.76 0.75
C ILE A 84 1.04 -0.17 -0.63
N LEU A 85 -0.22 -0.20 -1.05
CA LEU A 85 -0.62 0.38 -2.32
C LEU A 85 -0.39 1.89 -2.39
N LEU A 86 -0.62 2.62 -1.30
CA LEU A 86 -0.35 4.05 -1.20
C LEU A 86 1.15 4.34 -1.35
N HIS A 87 2.00 3.59 -0.63
CA HIS A 87 3.45 3.73 -0.68
C HIS A 87 4.00 3.51 -2.11
N GLU A 88 3.62 2.40 -2.74
CA GLU A 88 4.03 2.10 -4.11
C GLU A 88 3.46 3.08 -5.14
N TYR A 89 2.23 3.58 -4.92
CA TYR A 89 1.65 4.60 -5.79
C TYR A 89 2.43 5.92 -5.71
N ILE A 90 2.85 6.34 -4.52
CA ILE A 90 3.67 7.55 -4.34
C ILE A 90 5.03 7.38 -5.06
N HIS A 91 5.66 6.22 -4.95
CA HIS A 91 6.85 5.90 -5.76
C HIS A 91 6.57 6.00 -7.26
N SER A 92 5.41 5.51 -7.69
CA SER A 92 4.98 5.61 -9.08
C SER A 92 4.82 7.07 -9.55
N LEU A 93 4.58 8.04 -8.65
CA LEU A 93 4.53 9.47 -8.98
C LEU A 93 5.92 10.11 -9.15
N GLY A 94 7.00 9.34 -9.03
CA GLY A 94 8.38 9.79 -9.18
C GLY A 94 9.05 10.22 -7.88
N ILE A 95 8.45 9.94 -6.71
CA ILE A 95 9.11 10.12 -5.42
C ILE A 95 10.01 8.91 -5.19
N ILE A 96 11.31 9.05 -5.45
CA ILE A 96 12.28 7.94 -5.37
C ILE A 96 12.91 7.85 -3.97
N ASP A 97 13.04 8.98 -3.28
CA ASP A 97 13.60 9.00 -1.94
C ASP A 97 12.62 8.36 -0.94
N GLU A 98 13.08 7.28 -0.28
CA GLU A 98 12.26 6.50 0.66
C GLU A 98 11.81 7.32 1.86
N TRP A 99 12.65 8.23 2.36
CA TRP A 99 12.30 9.05 3.50
C TRP A 99 11.18 10.02 3.14
N GLN A 100 11.29 10.68 1.99
CA GLN A 100 10.23 11.52 1.44
C GLN A 100 8.96 10.72 1.14
N CYS A 101 9.08 9.51 0.58
CA CYS A 101 7.93 8.65 0.30
C CYS A 101 7.17 8.32 1.58
N ARG A 102 7.86 7.85 2.63
CA ARG A 102 7.28 7.55 3.94
C ARG A 102 6.61 8.77 4.57
N ALA A 103 7.24 9.94 4.50
CA ALA A 103 6.68 11.18 5.02
C ALA A 103 5.37 11.57 4.31
N ILE A 104 5.32 11.42 2.97
CA ILE A 104 4.12 11.68 2.18
C ILE A 104 3.03 10.63 2.47
N THR A 105 3.38 9.35 2.56
CA THR A 105 2.46 8.25 2.90
C THR A 105 1.80 8.49 4.26
N LEU A 106 2.59 8.90 5.26
CA LEU A 106 2.08 9.24 6.59
C LEU A 106 1.16 10.46 6.54
N ASN A 107 1.58 11.53 5.88
CA ASN A 107 0.77 12.75 5.76
C ASN A 107 -0.60 12.47 5.13
N ILE A 108 -0.63 11.73 4.01
CA ILE A 108 -1.90 11.35 3.34
C ILE A 108 -2.75 10.49 4.28
N SER A 109 -2.16 9.52 4.96
CA SER A 109 -2.89 8.65 5.89
C SER A 109 -3.54 9.45 7.03
N GLU A 110 -2.82 10.42 7.60
CA GLU A 110 -3.33 11.29 8.67
C GLU A 110 -4.46 12.21 8.19
N GLU A 111 -4.32 12.80 6.99
CA GLU A 111 -5.34 13.67 6.39
C GLU A 111 -6.63 12.92 6.02
N ILE A 112 -6.52 11.66 5.61
CA ILE A 112 -7.66 10.84 5.18
C ILE A 112 -8.42 10.24 6.36
N PHE A 113 -7.72 9.54 7.26
CA PHE A 113 -8.40 8.73 8.29
C PHE A 113 -8.71 9.52 9.56
N LYS A 114 -8.02 10.63 9.83
CA LYS A 114 -8.24 11.60 10.94
C LYS A 114 -8.21 11.06 12.38
N GLU A 115 -8.56 9.81 12.59
CA GLU A 115 -8.50 9.06 13.85
C GLU A 115 -7.10 8.50 14.02
N ALA A 116 -6.37 8.97 15.03
CA ALA A 116 -4.94 8.68 15.19
C ALA A 116 -4.63 7.18 15.42
N ASP A 117 -5.61 6.41 15.89
CA ASP A 117 -5.57 4.98 16.12
C ASP A 117 -6.00 4.16 14.90
N HIS A 118 -6.36 4.80 13.78
CA HIS A 118 -6.68 4.07 12.55
C HIS A 118 -5.49 3.23 12.10
N PRO A 119 -5.67 1.93 11.81
CA PRO A 119 -4.56 1.03 11.52
C PRO A 119 -3.65 1.50 10.38
N ALA A 120 -4.19 2.13 9.34
CA ALA A 120 -3.38 2.65 8.22
C ALA A 120 -2.39 3.74 8.67
N ILE A 121 -2.76 4.59 9.64
CA ILE A 121 -1.87 5.61 10.21
C ILE A 121 -0.78 4.94 11.06
N ILE A 122 -1.15 3.94 11.87
CA ILE A 122 -0.19 3.19 12.71
C ILE A 122 0.87 2.52 11.83
N LEU A 123 0.44 1.88 10.74
CA LEU A 123 1.34 1.22 9.78
C LEU A 123 2.27 2.25 9.11
N ALA A 124 1.75 3.42 8.73
CA ALA A 124 2.56 4.49 8.15
C ALA A 124 3.58 5.08 9.14
N LYS A 125 3.25 5.20 10.43
CA LYS A 125 4.16 5.68 11.49
C LYS A 125 5.28 4.70 11.78
N ASN A 126 4.96 3.40 11.85
CA ASN A 126 5.90 2.37 12.26
C ASN A 126 6.80 1.88 11.12
N GLY A 127 6.37 2.08 9.87
CA GLY A 127 7.11 1.73 8.66
C GLY A 127 7.09 0.23 8.37
N ILE A 128 6.43 -0.15 7.27
CA ILE A 128 6.32 -1.55 6.81
C ILE A 128 6.54 -1.72 5.29
N GLY A 129 7.12 -0.71 4.65
CA GLY A 129 7.69 -0.77 3.30
C GLY A 129 9.18 -1.07 3.33
#